data_AF-A0A968X064-F1
#
_entry.id   AF-A0A968X064-F1
#
_cell.length_a   1.000
_cell.length_b   1.000
_cell.length_c   1.000
_cell.angle_alpha   90.00
_cell.angle_beta   90.00
_cell.angle_gamma   90.00
#
_symmetry.space_group_name_H-M   'P 1'
#
loop_
_entity.id
_entity.type
_entity.pdbx_description
1 polymer ?
#
loop_
_entity_poly.entity_id
_entity_poly.type
_entity_poly.pdbx_seq_one_letter_code
_entity_poly.pdbx_strand_id
1 'polypeptide(L)' 'MYYTNPTRAMMLAKALEKLPTHTYIVACEPVRYDGFEMGMSDEVQAAVPIAAQKILELVENLNGKSG' A
#
# COMPACT_ATOMS: atom_id res chain seq x y z
N MET A 1 8.23 8.19 13.26
CA MET A 1 7.04 7.36 13.56
C MET A 1 5.84 8.01 12.86
N TYR A 2 5.30 7.40 11.81
CA TYR A 2 4.10 7.92 11.17
C TYR A 2 2.88 7.67 12.07
N TYR A 3 2.09 8.71 12.32
CA TYR A 3 0.93 8.67 13.22
C TYR A 3 -0.23 7.82 12.69
N THR A 4 -0.24 7.54 11.38
CA THR A 4 -1.24 6.69 10.73
C THR A 4 -0.69 5.27 10.61
N ASN A 5 -0.87 4.48 11.66
CA ASN A 5 -0.58 3.04 11.59
C ASN A 5 -1.71 2.35 10.80
N PRO A 6 -1.47 1.83 9.58
CA PRO A 6 -2.50 1.16 8.78
C PRO A 6 -3.20 0.04 9.56
N THR A 7 -2.48 -0.64 10.46
CA THR A 7 -3.04 -1.66 11.35
C THR A 7 -4.16 -1.11 12.22
N ARG A 8 -4.01 0.09 12.81
CA ARG A 8 -5.06 0.66 13.67
C ARG A 8 -6.32 1.01 12.88
N ALA A 9 -6.17 1.57 11.69
CA ALA A 9 -7.29 1.88 10.80
C ALA A 9 -8.03 0.59 10.37
N MET A 10 -7.28 -0.45 10.00
CA MET A 10 -7.85 -1.75 9.63
C MET A 10 -8.54 -2.44 10.81
N MET A 11 -7.97 -2.39 12.01
CA MET A 11 -8.58 -2.94 13.22
C MET A 11 -9.92 -2.27 13.52
N LEU A 12 -10.01 -0.95 13.43
CA LEU A 12 -11.26 -0.22 13.63
C LEU A 12 -12.31 -0.59 12.57
N ALA A 13 -11.93 -0.59 11.28
CA ALA A 13 -12.83 -0.98 10.20
C ALA A 13 -13.36 -2.41 10.38
N LYS A 14 -12.50 -3.33 10.84
CA LYS A 14 -12.89 -4.71 11.16
C LYS A 14 -13.87 -4.78 12.33
N ALA A 15 -13.60 -4.05 13.41
CA ALA A 15 -14.47 -4.01 14.59
C ALA A 15 -15.86 -3.41 14.29
N LEU A 16 -15.94 -2.50 13.32
CA LEU A 16 -17.19 -1.93 12.84
C LEU A 16 -17.87 -2.76 11.74
N GLU A 17 -17.31 -3.92 11.38
CA GLU A 17 -17.81 -4.78 10.30
C GLU A 17 -17.91 -4.04 8.94
N LYS A 18 -17.04 -3.04 8.73
CA LYS A 18 -16.94 -2.25 7.49
C LYS A 18 -15.69 -2.56 6.67
N LEU A 19 -14.83 -3.47 7.13
CA LEU A 19 -13.64 -3.88 6.37
C LEU A 19 -14.06 -4.81 5.21
N PRO A 20 -13.73 -4.48 3.95
CA PRO A 20 -14.03 -5.34 2.81
C PRO A 20 -13.35 -6.71 2.91
N THR A 21 -13.97 -7.74 2.32
CA THR A 21 -13.45 -9.12 2.28
C THR A 21 -12.05 -9.21 1.69
N HIS A 22 -11.75 -8.37 0.69
CA HIS A 22 -10.44 -8.28 0.05
C HIS A 22 -9.84 -6.91 0.35
N THR A 23 -8.76 -6.89 1.13
CA THR A 23 -8.01 -5.68 1.48
C THR A 23 -6.53 -5.95 1.28
N TYR A 24 -5.83 -5.08 0.53
CA TYR A 24 -4.42 -5.23 0.20
C TYR A 24 -3.64 -3.96 0.54
N ILE A 25 -2.38 -4.11 0.94
CA ILE A 25 -1.43 -3.01 1.11
C ILE A 25 -0.21 -3.33 0.24
N VAL A 26 0.13 -2.41 -0.67
CA VAL A 26 1.37 -2.46 -1.45
C VAL A 26 2.31 -1.43 -0.84
N ALA A 27 3.39 -1.90 -0.22
CA ALA A 27 4.39 -1.07 0.41
C ALA A 27 5.74 -1.16 -0.33
N CYS A 28 6.50 -0.08 -0.28
CA CYS A 28 7.90 -0.02 -0.73
C CYS A 28 8.74 0.42 0.47
N GLU A 29 9.78 -0.34 0.77
CA GLU A 29 10.71 -0.01 1.84
C GLU A 29 11.67 1.10 1.37
N PRO A 30 11.82 2.21 2.13
CA PRO A 30 12.77 3.25 1.77
C PRO A 30 14.21 2.76 1.97
N VAL A 31 15.12 3.16 1.08
CA VAL A 31 16.57 2.92 1.26
C VAL A 31 17.11 3.71 2.45
N ARG A 32 16.59 4.93 2.65
CA ARG A 32 17.04 5.85 3.69
C ARG A 32 15.89 6.75 4.13
N TYR A 33 15.80 7.03 5.43
CA TYR A 33 14.69 7.81 6.03
C TYR A 33 15.11 8.69 7.23
N ASP A 34 16.41 8.76 7.53
CA ASP A 34 17.04 9.56 8.58
C ASP A 34 17.40 11.00 8.12
N GLY A 35 17.23 11.31 6.84
CA GLY A 35 17.47 12.62 6.26
C GLY A 35 16.22 13.53 6.22
N PHE A 36 16.43 14.84 6.29
CA PHE A 36 15.40 15.87 6.08
C PHE A 36 15.38 16.37 4.62
N GLU A 37 15.49 15.44 3.67
CA GLU A 37 15.56 15.75 2.23
C GLU A 37 14.18 15.60 1.59
N MET A 38 13.90 16.43 0.59
CA MET A 38 12.70 16.31 -0.24
C MET A 38 12.99 15.42 -1.45
N GLY A 39 12.09 14.48 -1.73
CA GLY A 39 12.19 13.59 -2.89
C GLY A 39 12.24 12.12 -2.51
N MET A 40 12.54 11.28 -3.50
CA MET A 40 12.74 9.84 -3.35
C MET A 40 14.18 9.52 -3.76
N SER A 41 14.77 8.47 -3.20
CA SER A 41 16.00 7.93 -3.76
C SER A 41 15.72 7.30 -5.12
N ASP A 42 16.76 7.16 -5.95
CA ASP A 42 16.65 6.57 -7.28
C ASP A 42 16.03 5.16 -7.24
N GLU A 43 16.34 4.39 -6.19
CA GLU A 43 15.79 3.05 -5.98
C GLU A 43 14.29 3.07 -5.69
N VAL A 44 13.84 4.00 -4.83
CA VAL A 44 12.41 4.14 -4.51
C VAL A 44 11.66 4.68 -5.74
N GLN A 45 12.24 5.63 -6.46
CA GLN A 45 11.67 6.16 -7.69
C GLN A 45 11.51 5.06 -8.77
N ALA A 46 12.51 4.18 -8.91
CA ALA A 46 12.43 3.03 -9.80
C ALA A 46 11.41 1.98 -9.35
N ALA A 47 11.11 1.89 -8.05
CA ALA A 47 10.11 0.96 -7.49
C ALA A 47 8.66 1.44 -7.70
N VAL A 48 8.41 2.74 -7.87
CA VAL A 48 7.07 3.30 -8.09
C VAL A 48 6.31 2.63 -9.25
N PRO A 49 6.85 2.54 -10.48
CA PRO A 49 6.12 1.88 -11.58
C PRO A 49 5.84 0.39 -11.30
N ILE A 50 6.73 -0.29 -10.59
CA ILE A 50 6.54 -1.70 -10.19
C ILE A 50 5.37 -1.82 -9.20
N ALA A 51 5.29 -0.92 -8.22
CA ALA A 51 4.19 -0.89 -7.28
C ALA A 51 2.85 -0.57 -7.97
N ALA A 52 2.85 0.37 -8.93
CA ALA A 52 1.66 0.69 -9.72
C ALA A 52 1.18 -0.52 -10.54
N GLN A 53 2.11 -1.24 -11.19
CA GLN A 53 1.79 -2.45 -11.95
C GLN A 53 1.16 -3.54 -11.07
N LYS A 54 1.70 -3.77 -9.86
CA LYS A 54 1.11 -4.71 -8.89
C LYS A 54 -0.32 -4.34 -8.50
N ILE A 55 -0.61 -3.04 -8.36
CA ILE A 55 -1.97 -2.57 -8.05
C ILE A 55 -2.92 -2.86 -9.23
N LEU A 56 -2.49 -2.60 -10.46
CA LEU A 56 -3.28 -2.91 -11.66
C LEU A 56 -3.60 -4.40 -11.75
N GLU A 57 -2.60 -5.26 -11.57
CA GLU A 57 -2.79 -6.72 -11.55
C GLU A 57 -3.75 -7.16 -10.44
N LEU A 58 -3.68 -6.57 -9.25
CA LEU A 58 -4.63 -6.85 -8.16
C LEU A 58 -6.05 -6.46 -8.54
N VAL A 59 -6.24 -5.29 -9.16
CA VAL A 59 -7.56 -4.80 -9.60
C VAL A 59 -8.13 -5.71 -10.70
N GLU A 60 -7.32 -6.10 -11.68
CA GLU A 60 -7.73 -7.03 -12.74
C GLU A 60 -8.16 -8.38 -12.16
N ASN A 61 -7.38 -8.92 -11.23
CA ASN A 61 -7.70 -10.18 -10.55
C ASN A 61 -8.98 -10.12 -9.70
N LEU A 62 -9.29 -8.95 -9.13
CA LEU A 62 -10.53 -8.74 -8.38
C LEU A 62 -11.74 -8.64 -9.32
N ASN A 63 -11.60 -7.95 -10.45
CA ASN A 63 -12.67 -7.81 -11.43
C ASN A 63 -12.97 -9.15 -12.14
N GLY A 64 -11.93 -9.92 -12.47
CA GLY A 64 -12.05 -11.23 -13.12
C GLY A 64 -12.61 -12.36 -12.24
N LYS A 65 -12.75 -12.13 -10.92
CA LYS A 65 -13.36 -13.09 -9.96
C LYS A 65 -14.86 -12.89 -9.74
N SER A 66 -15.53 -12.11 -10.60
CA SER A 66 -16.99 -11.94 -10.58
C SER A 66 -17.72 -13.06 -11.35
N GLY A 67 -17.28 -14.31 -11.15
CA GLY A 67 -17.92 -15.52 -11.68
C GLY A 67 -18.84 -16.16 -10.66
#